data_AF-A0A1B0B430-F1
#
_entry.id   AF-A0A1B0B430-F1
#
_cell.length_a   1.000
_cell.length_b   1.000
_cell.length_c   1.000
_cell.angle_alpha   90.00
_cell.angle_beta   90.00
_cell.angle_gamma   90.00
#
_symmetry.space_group_name_H-M   'P 1'
#
loop_
_entity.id
_entity.type
_entity.pdbx_description
1 polymer ?
#
loop_
_entity_poly.entity_id
_entity_poly.type
_entity_poly.pdbx_seq_one_letter_code
_entity_poly.pdbx_strand_id
1 'polypeptide(L)' 'MVFTLSNGSLMFYPFSAEKYRHEVHATVYRCKLRNLVGTVLSREIHVRGGKCYKIFFFFITKRLS' A
#
# COMPACT_ATOMS: atom_id res chain seq x y z
N MET A 1 -1.59 10.33 0.36
CA MET A 1 -0.13 10.55 0.46
C MET A 1 0.49 9.21 0.82
N VAL A 2 1.27 8.62 -0.07
CA VAL A 2 1.82 7.26 0.05
C VAL A 2 3.33 7.34 0.05
N PHE A 3 3.99 6.58 0.92
CA PHE A 3 5.45 6.56 1.01
C PHE A 3 6.00 5.13 0.94
N THR A 4 7.05 4.93 0.17
CA THR A 4 7.78 3.66 0.06
C THR A 4 9.01 3.68 0.96
N LEU A 5 9.08 2.77 1.91
CA LEU A 5 10.24 2.61 2.78
C LEU A 5 11.37 1.83 2.08
N SER A 6 12.60 2.00 2.54
CA SER A 6 13.78 1.26 2.05
C SER A 6 13.65 -0.26 2.20
N ASN A 7 12.89 -0.72 3.19
CA ASN A 7 12.55 -2.13 3.38
C ASN A 7 11.48 -2.65 2.39
N GLY A 8 11.03 -1.82 1.45
CA GLY A 8 10.02 -2.15 0.46
C GLY A 8 8.57 -2.10 0.97
N SER A 9 8.33 -1.64 2.21
CA SER A 9 6.98 -1.45 2.73
C SER A 9 6.32 -0.21 2.11
N LEU A 10 5.01 -0.28 1.91
CA LEU A 10 4.19 0.86 1.48
C LEU A 10 3.39 1.39 2.67
N MET A 11 3.54 2.68 2.97
CA MET A 11 2.92 3.36 4.09
C MET A 11 1.91 4.40 3.61
N PHE A 12 0.71 4.37 4.19
CA PHE A 12 -0.35 5.33 3.92
C PHE A 12 -0.50 6.27 5.11
N TYR A 13 -0.39 7.56 4.86
CA TYR A 13 -0.63 8.56 5.90
C TYR A 13 -2.12 8.77 6.15
N PRO A 14 -2.51 9.16 7.38
CA PRO A 14 -3.85 9.66 7.65
C PRO A 14 -4.21 10.80 6.69
N PHE A 15 -5.44 10.79 6.20
CA PHE A 15 -5.94 11.79 5.26
C PHE A 15 -7.33 12.28 5.68
N SER A 16 -7.63 13.55 5.40
CA SER A 16 -8.98 14.10 5.53
C SER A 16 -9.86 13.62 4.38
N ALA A 17 -11.19 13.63 4.57
CA ALA A 17 -12.12 13.20 3.53
C ALA A 17 -11.93 13.95 2.20
N GLU A 18 -11.58 15.24 2.26
CA GLU A 18 -11.28 16.10 1.10
C GLU A 18 -10.07 15.61 0.30
N LYS A 19 -9.11 14.94 0.94
CA LYS A 19 -7.91 14.39 0.32
C LYS A 19 -8.09 12.93 -0.10
N TYR A 20 -9.33 12.43 -0.10
CA TYR A 20 -9.63 11.09 -0.58
C TYR A 20 -9.35 10.98 -2.08
N ARG A 21 -8.57 9.97 -2.48
CA ARG A 21 -8.27 9.67 -3.87
C ARG A 21 -8.53 8.19 -4.11
N HIS A 22 -9.45 7.88 -5.01
CA HIS A 22 -9.85 6.50 -5.30
C HIS A 22 -8.66 5.62 -5.70
N GLU A 23 -7.80 6.14 -6.57
CA GLU A 23 -6.57 5.49 -7.05
C GLU A 23 -5.54 5.17 -5.96
N VAL A 24 -5.68 5.72 -4.76
CA VAL A 24 -4.77 5.50 -3.63
C VAL A 24 -5.47 4.76 -2.50
N HIS A 25 -6.69 5.20 -2.17
CA HIS A 25 -7.42 4.76 -0.99
C HIS A 25 -8.48 3.70 -1.31
N ALA A 26 -8.72 3.34 -2.57
CA ALA A 26 -9.66 2.29 -2.96
C ALA A 26 -9.17 1.57 -4.21
N THR A 27 -7.98 0.97 -4.11
CA THR A 27 -7.34 0.30 -5.24
C THR A 27 -6.65 -0.99 -4.80
N VAL A 28 -6.16 -1.75 -5.78
CA VAL A 28 -5.42 -2.99 -5.57
C VAL A 28 -3.94 -2.73 -5.77
N TYR A 29 -3.14 -3.04 -4.75
CA TYR A 29 -1.68 -2.98 -4.82
C TYR A 29 -1.08 -4.37 -5.00
N ARG A 30 0.06 -4.43 -5.69
CA ARG A 30 0.89 -5.63 -5.79
C ARG A 30 2.34 -5.25 -5.52
N CYS A 31 2.99 -6.01 -4.65
CA CYS A 31 4.42 -5.87 -4.47
C CYS A 31 5.13 -6.46 -5.70
N LYS A 32 5.96 -5.65 -6.35
CA LYS A 32 6.83 -6.07 -7.45
C LYS A 32 8.26 -6.20 -6.95
N LEU A 33 8.89 -7.33 -7.24
CA LEU A 33 10.34 -7.51 -7.16
C LEU A 33 10.87 -7.72 -8.57
N ARG A 34 11.99 -7.08 -8.89
CA ARG A 34 12.67 -7.22 -10.17
C ARG A 34 14.14 -7.52 -9.91
N ASN A 35 14.65 -8.54 -10.58
CA ASN A 35 16.08 -8.82 -10.68
C ASN A 35 16.48 -8.88 -12.17
N LEU A 36 17.73 -9.23 -12.46
CA LEU A 36 18.23 -9.35 -13.84
C LEU A 36 17.56 -10.49 -14.62
N VAL A 37 17.12 -11.55 -13.93
CA VAL A 37 16.52 -12.75 -14.53
C VAL A 37 15.03 -12.53 -14.86
N GLY A 38 14.33 -11.69 -14.08
CA GLY A 38 12.91 -11.46 -14.28
C GLY A 38 12.24 -10.62 -13.21
N THR A 39 10.91 -10.72 -13.18
CA THR A 39 10.05 -9.99 -12.25
C THR A 39 9.11 -10.95 -11.56
N VAL A 40 8.99 -10.83 -10.23
CA VAL A 40 8.02 -11.57 -9.42
C VAL A 40 7.02 -10.58 -8.84
N LEU A 41 5.72 -10.93 -8.93
CA LEU A 41 4.63 -10.14 -8.37
C LEU A 41 4.00 -10.89 -7.20
N SER A 42 3.68 -10.18 -6.12
CA SER A 42 2.92 -10.75 -5.01
C SER A 42 1.45 -10.98 -5.38
N ARG A 43 0.73 -11.60 -4.42
CA ARG A 43 -0.72 -11.59 -4.34
C ARG A 43 -1.28 -10.17 -4.36
N GLU A 44 -2.53 -10.05 -4.79
CA GLU A 44 -3.28 -8.80 -4.82
C GLU A 44 -3.69 -8.36 -3.43
N ILE A 45 -3.45 -7.08 -3.14
CA ILE A 45 -3.71 -6.46 -1.84
C ILE A 45 -4.76 -5.38 -2.05
N HIS A 46 -5.99 -5.66 -1.62
CA HIS A 46 -7.12 -4.74 -1.73
C HIS A 46 -7.06 -3.69 -0.62
N VAL A 47 -6.75 -2.44 -0.97
CA VAL A 47 -6.70 -1.32 -0.03
C VAL A 47 -8.02 -0.56 -0.08
N ARG A 48 -8.63 -0.34 1.09
CA ARG A 48 -9.85 0.45 1.26
C ARG A 48 -9.69 1.39 2.46
N GLY A 49 -9.59 2.68 2.18
CA GLY A 49 -9.50 3.76 3.13
C GLY A 49 -10.90 4.18 3.55
N GLY A 50 -11.16 4.14 4.85
CA GLY A 50 -12.41 4.57 5.46
C GLY A 50 -12.15 5.42 6.69
N LYS A 51 -13.21 5.92 7.33
CA LYS A 51 -13.07 6.64 8.60
C LYS A 51 -12.60 5.67 9.66
N CYS A 52 -11.43 5.93 10.22
CA CYS A 52 -10.91 5.18 11.35
C CYS A 52 -10.89 6.11 12.56
N TYR A 53 -11.71 5.81 13.57
CA TYR A 53 -11.73 6.52 14.86
C TYR A 53 -10.45 6.27 15.69
N LYS A 54 -9.54 5.44 15.15
CA LYS A 54 -8.18 5.16 15.63
C LYS A 54 -7.25 5.42 14.45
N ILE A 55 -6.18 6.20 14.65
CA ILE A 55 -5.15 6.42 13.62
C ILE A 55 -4.38 5.10 13.44
N PHE A 56 -4.87 4.23 12.57
CA PHE A 56 -4.15 3.00 12.20
C PHE A 56 -3.23 3.29 11.03
N PHE A 57 -1.93 3.16 11.26
CA PHE A 57 -0.93 3.08 10.20
C PHE A 57 -1.08 1.73 9.50
N PHE A 58 -1.60 1.73 8.27
CA PHE A 58 -1.58 0.55 7.43
C PHE A 58 -0.18 0.39 6.83
N PHE A 59 0.59 -0.56 7.35
CA PHE A 59 1.83 -1.03 6.75
C PHE A 59 1.49 -2.22 5.86
N ILE A 60 1.63 -2.07 4.54
CA ILE A 60 1.63 -3.23 3.65
C ILE A 60 2.99 -3.90 3.80
N THR A 61 3.07 -4.89 4.69
CA THR A 61 4.29 -5.69 4.86
C THR A 61 4.43 -6.68 3.71
N LYS A 62 5.61 -6.71 3.09
CA LYS A 62 5.95 -7.67 2.03
C LYS A 62 6.02 -9.08 2.62
N ARG A 63 4.89 -9.80 2.68
CA ARG A 63 4.92 -11.25 2.89
C ARG A 63 5.09 -11.93 1.53
N LEU A 64 6.35 -12.06 1.10
CA LEU A 64 6.73 -13.04 0.08
C LEU A 64 6.46 -14.41 0.69
N SER A 65 5.40 -15.07 0.21
CA SER A 65 5.22 -16.50 0.43
C SER A 65 5.95 -17.26 -0.66
#